data_AF-A0A2S4A0E7-F1
#
_entry.id   AF-A0A2S4A0E7-F1
#
_cell.length_a   1.000
_cell.length_b   1.000
_cell.length_c   1.000
_cell.angle_alpha   90.00
_cell.angle_beta   90.00
_cell.angle_gamma   90.00
#
_symmetry.space_group_name_H-M   'P 1'
#
loop_
_entity.id
_entity.type
_entity.pdbx_description
1 polymer ?
#
loop_
_entity_poly.entity_id
_entity_poly.type
_entity_poly.pdbx_seq_one_letter_code
_entity_poly.pdbx_strand_id
1 'polypeptide(L)'
;MDYEIVELLVGGVLALLPIVAVVVVGLWCMKQPQRRMPWFFFLGPAASVAYIWIAAYLAMAVFQPPVDPAFAGGRGLDLSGFWIIGGSMVGGIAGVLTSMLLCAANLLRQYGRHATDAP
;
A
#
# COMPACT_ATOMS: atom_id res chain seq x y z
N MET A 1 -10.04 -4.93 24.99
CA MET A 1 -10.03 -4.00 23.84
C MET A 1 -10.98 -4.59 22.83
N ASP A 2 -11.98 -3.84 22.38
CA ASP A 2 -13.00 -4.37 21.47
C ASP A 2 -12.34 -4.76 20.15
N TYR A 3 -12.69 -5.94 19.64
CA TYR A 3 -12.12 -6.50 18.42
C TYR A 3 -12.28 -5.54 17.23
N GLU A 4 -13.41 -4.83 17.16
CA GLU A 4 -13.67 -3.81 16.13
C GLU A 4 -12.62 -2.68 16.12
N ILE A 5 -12.14 -2.25 17.30
CA ILE A 5 -11.12 -1.20 17.41
C ILE A 5 -9.77 -1.74 16.92
N VAL A 6 -9.44 -2.98 17.27
CA VAL A 6 -8.21 -3.64 16.81
C VAL A 6 -8.26 -3.84 15.30
N GLU A 7 -9.38 -4.28 14.77
CA GLU A 7 -9.58 -4.51 13.34
C GLU A 7 -9.43 -3.22 12.53
N LEU A 8 -10.04 -2.13 13.00
CA LEU A 8 -9.93 -0.80 12.38
C LEU A 8 -8.48 -0.28 12.43
N LEU A 9 -7.80 -0.43 13.56
CA LEU A 9 -6.40 -0.02 13.71
C LEU A 9 -5.47 -0.82 12.80
N VAL A 10 -5.61 -2.14 12.76
CA VAL A 10 -4.79 -3.02 11.91
C VAL A 10 -5.08 -2.73 10.44
N GLY A 11 -6.34 -2.61 10.04
CA GLY A 11 -6.72 -2.21 8.67
C GLY A 11 -6.15 -0.85 8.27
N GLY A 12 -6.22 0.13 9.16
CA GLY A 12 -5.64 1.46 8.93
C GLY A 12 -4.12 1.45 8.79
N VAL A 13 -3.42 0.69 9.65
CA VAL A 13 -1.96 0.51 9.55
C VAL A 13 -1.60 -0.19 8.23
N LEU A 14 -2.34 -1.24 7.84
CA LEU A 14 -2.13 -1.93 6.58
C LEU A 14 -2.38 -1.03 5.36
N ALA A 15 -3.25 -0.04 5.47
CA ALA A 15 -3.46 0.94 4.41
C ALA A 15 -2.29 1.92 4.29
N LEU A 16 -1.76 2.41 5.42
CA LEU A 16 -0.72 3.44 5.45
C LEU A 16 0.69 2.91 5.16
N LEU A 17 0.98 1.68 5.59
CA LEU A 17 2.31 1.07 5.49
C LEU A 17 2.91 1.11 4.05
N PRO A 18 2.21 0.63 3.00
CA PRO A 18 2.72 0.69 1.64
C PRO A 18 2.92 2.12 1.12
N ILE A 19 2.04 3.07 1.51
CA ILE A 19 2.17 4.48 1.12
C ILE A 19 3.48 5.05 1.71
N VAL A 20 3.68 4.90 3.02
CA VAL A 20 4.88 5.40 3.71
C VAL A 20 6.14 4.75 3.13
N ALA A 21 6.12 3.44 2.92
CA ALA A 21 7.26 2.72 2.34
C ALA A 21 7.63 3.25 0.94
N VAL A 22 6.63 3.40 0.06
CA VAL A 22 6.84 3.91 -1.30
C VAL A 22 7.33 5.36 -1.29
N VAL A 23 6.79 6.22 -0.42
CA VAL A 23 7.25 7.61 -0.26
C VAL A 23 8.70 7.65 0.20
N VAL A 24 9.06 6.93 1.26
CA VAL A 24 10.42 6.93 1.81
C VAL A 24 11.43 6.43 0.78
N VAL A 25 11.13 5.31 0.10
CA VAL A 25 12.01 4.77 -0.94
C VAL A 25 12.08 5.71 -2.15
N GLY A 26 10.96 6.32 -2.55
CA GLY A 26 10.92 7.27 -3.64
C GLY A 26 11.76 8.54 -3.37
N LEU A 27 11.64 9.10 -2.15
CA LEU A 27 12.48 10.21 -1.69
C LEU A 27 13.97 9.82 -1.71
N TRP A 28 14.30 8.59 -1.33
CA TRP A 28 15.67 8.08 -1.37
C TRP A 28 16.19 7.91 -2.81
N CYS A 29 15.35 7.44 -3.72
CA CYS A 29 15.68 7.33 -5.16
C CYS A 29 15.90 8.70 -5.81
N MET A 30 15.18 9.73 -5.37
CA MET A 30 15.38 11.10 -5.87
C MET A 30 16.74 11.70 -5.55
N LYS A 31 17.53 11.12 -4.62
CA LYS A 31 18.93 11.54 -4.40
C LYS A 31 19.86 11.15 -5.56
N GLN A 32 19.50 10.11 -6.32
CA GLN A 32 20.26 9.63 -7.49
C GLN A 32 19.28 9.13 -8.59
N PRO A 33 18.50 10.03 -9.19
CA PRO A 33 17.35 9.66 -10.00
C PRO A 33 17.75 8.87 -11.25
N GLN A 34 18.85 9.24 -11.93
CA GLN A 34 19.30 8.55 -13.14
C GLN A 34 19.65 7.07 -12.92
N ARG A 35 20.11 6.68 -11.72
CA ARG A 35 20.51 5.30 -11.41
C ARG A 35 19.40 4.48 -10.76
N ARG A 36 18.59 5.10 -9.89
CA ARG A 36 17.68 4.38 -8.98
C ARG A 36 16.22 4.44 -9.41
N MET A 37 15.82 5.49 -10.13
CA MET A 37 14.42 5.69 -10.53
C MET A 37 13.90 4.66 -11.54
N PRO A 38 14.70 4.15 -12.50
CA PRO A 38 14.26 3.06 -13.38
C PRO A 38 13.90 1.79 -12.60
N TRP A 39 14.70 1.43 -11.60
CA TRP A 39 14.42 0.29 -10.72
C TRP A 39 13.17 0.53 -9.87
N PHE A 40 13.01 1.74 -9.33
CA PHE A 40 11.85 2.12 -8.54
C PHE A 40 10.54 2.04 -9.34
N PHE A 41 10.57 2.39 -10.63
CA PHE A 41 9.41 2.32 -11.52
C PHE A 41 8.84 0.90 -11.63
N PHE A 42 9.68 -0.13 -11.63
CA PHE A 42 9.22 -1.53 -11.67
C PHE A 42 8.98 -2.11 -10.28
N LEU A 43 9.91 -1.86 -9.35
CA LEU A 43 9.84 -2.44 -8.00
C LEU A 43 8.72 -1.86 -7.14
N GLY A 44 8.41 -0.57 -7.26
CA GLY A 44 7.36 0.08 -6.46
C GLY A 44 5.97 -0.52 -6.71
N PRO A 45 5.48 -0.55 -7.96
CA PRO A 45 4.23 -1.21 -8.32
C PRO A 45 4.25 -2.71 -8.02
N ALA A 46 5.33 -3.42 -8.37
CA ALA A 46 5.41 -4.86 -8.14
C ALA A 46 5.34 -5.22 -6.65
N ALA A 47 6.05 -4.47 -5.79
CA ALA A 47 5.99 -4.66 -4.34
C ALA A 47 4.61 -4.32 -3.77
N SER A 48 3.95 -3.29 -4.29
CA SER A 48 2.60 -2.91 -3.87
C SER A 48 1.55 -3.95 -4.28
N VAL A 49 1.70 -4.56 -5.46
CA VAL A 49 0.86 -5.70 -5.87
C VAL A 49 1.13 -6.91 -4.99
N ALA A 50 2.40 -7.28 -4.76
CA ALA A 50 2.75 -8.37 -3.87
C ALA A 50 2.20 -8.17 -2.45
N TYR A 51 2.18 -6.92 -1.98
CA TYR A 51 1.59 -6.55 -0.70
C TYR A 51 0.08 -6.88 -0.64
N ILE A 52 -0.71 -6.59 -1.68
CA ILE A 52 -2.15 -6.92 -1.72
C ILE A 52 -2.37 -8.41 -1.49
N TRP A 53 -1.55 -9.27 -2.11
CA TRP A 53 -1.70 -10.72 -2.02
C TRP A 53 -1.33 -11.29 -0.64
N ILE A 54 -0.36 -10.68 0.04
CA ILE A 54 0.26 -11.28 1.24
C ILE A 54 -0.26 -10.64 2.53
N ALA A 55 -0.56 -9.33 2.51
CA ALA A 55 -0.84 -8.55 3.70
C ALA A 55 -2.15 -8.97 4.39
N ALA A 56 -3.24 -9.15 3.62
CA ALA A 56 -4.51 -9.62 4.16
C ALA A 56 -4.37 -11.00 4.81
N TYR A 57 -3.69 -11.92 4.12
CA TYR A 57 -3.51 -13.29 4.59
C TYR A 57 -2.70 -13.34 5.90
N LEU A 58 -1.56 -12.66 5.96
CA LEU A 58 -0.74 -12.59 7.17
C LEU A 58 -1.49 -11.92 8.33
N ALA A 59 -2.22 -10.84 8.06
CA ALA A 59 -2.94 -10.12 9.10
C ALA A 59 -4.08 -10.98 9.69
N MET A 60 -4.83 -11.71 8.87
CA MET A 60 -5.88 -12.62 9.34
C MET A 60 -5.32 -13.84 10.09
N ALA A 61 -4.09 -14.26 9.79
CA ALA A 61 -3.43 -15.34 10.54
C ALA A 61 -3.02 -14.91 11.95
N VAL A 62 -2.68 -13.63 12.15
CA VAL A 62 -2.20 -13.08 13.44
C VAL A 62 -3.37 -12.51 14.26
N PHE A 63 -4.29 -11.80 13.62
CA PHE A 63 -5.47 -11.19 14.23
C PHE A 63 -6.70 -11.96 13.78
N GLN A 64 -6.90 -13.13 14.39
CA GLN A 64 -8.05 -13.98 14.07
C GLN A 64 -9.35 -13.33 14.56
N PRO A 65 -10.41 -13.31 13.74
CA PRO A 65 -11.71 -12.84 14.18
C PRO A 65 -12.25 -13.72 15.31
N PRO A 66 -12.89 -13.13 16.33
CA PRO A 66 -13.55 -13.88 17.39
C PRO A 66 -14.67 -14.71 16.77
N VAL A 67 -14.76 -15.98 17.17
CA VAL A 67 -15.84 -16.86 16.71
C VAL A 67 -17.14 -16.42 17.37
N ASP A 68 -18.04 -15.80 16.60
CA ASP A 68 -19.38 -15.48 17.08
C ASP A 68 -20.33 -16.67 16.84
N PRO A 69 -20.83 -17.34 17.90
CA PRO A 69 -21.75 -18.46 17.77
C PRO A 69 -23.08 -18.08 17.08
N ALA A 70 -23.46 -16.80 17.04
CA ALA A 70 -24.66 -16.35 16.32
C ALA A 70 -24.50 -16.45 14.79
N PHE A 71 -23.27 -16.31 14.27
CA PHE A 71 -22.94 -16.41 12.84
C PHE A 71 -22.33 -17.77 12.46
N ALA A 72 -21.95 -18.60 13.45
CA ALA A 72 -21.41 -19.94 13.24
C ALA A 72 -22.33 -20.89 12.44
N GLY A 73 -23.64 -20.60 12.38
CA GLY A 73 -24.61 -21.35 11.57
C GLY A 73 -24.70 -20.95 10.10
N GLY A 74 -23.84 -20.03 9.62
CA GLY A 74 -23.85 -19.54 8.23
C GLY A 74 -25.04 -18.63 7.88
N ARG A 75 -25.84 -18.22 8.87
CA ARG A 75 -26.97 -17.31 8.69
C ARG A 75 -26.56 -15.90 9.10
N GLY A 76 -25.88 -15.20 8.20
CA GLY A 76 -25.56 -13.78 8.33
C GLY A 76 -24.26 -13.40 7.62
N LEU A 77 -24.10 -12.11 7.32
CA LEU A 77 -22.87 -11.58 6.75
C LEU A 77 -21.91 -11.29 7.91
N ASP A 78 -20.95 -12.20 8.14
CA ASP A 78 -19.87 -11.95 9.09
C ASP A 78 -18.92 -10.90 8.49
N LEU A 79 -18.95 -9.69 9.05
CA LEU A 79 -18.10 -8.57 8.65
C LEU A 79 -16.75 -8.57 9.38
N SER A 80 -16.50 -9.55 10.25
CA SER A 80 -15.27 -9.65 11.03
C SER A 80 -14.06 -9.85 10.11
N GLY A 81 -13.07 -8.96 10.22
CA GLY A 81 -11.86 -8.97 9.38
C GLY A 81 -12.02 -8.23 8.04
N PHE A 82 -13.20 -7.66 7.74
CA PHE A 82 -13.42 -6.89 6.51
C PHE A 82 -12.51 -5.67 6.42
N TRP A 83 -12.26 -4.97 7.54
CA TRP A 83 -11.38 -3.79 7.55
C TRP A 83 -9.91 -4.15 7.34
N ILE A 84 -9.49 -5.35 7.75
CA ILE A 84 -8.13 -5.86 7.51
C ILE A 84 -7.92 -6.12 6.01
N ILE A 85 -8.88 -6.81 5.38
CA ILE A 85 -8.84 -7.10 3.95
C ILE A 85 -8.95 -5.79 3.16
N GLY A 86 -9.94 -4.96 3.46
CA GLY A 86 -10.16 -3.68 2.81
C GLY A 86 -8.96 -2.73 2.95
N GLY A 87 -8.39 -2.63 4.15
CA GLY A 87 -7.20 -1.82 4.43
C GLY A 87 -5.98 -2.26 3.62
N SER A 88 -5.75 -3.58 3.49
CA SER A 88 -4.65 -4.12 2.69
C SER A 88 -4.78 -3.81 1.19
N MET A 89 -6.01 -3.90 0.65
CA MET A 89 -6.29 -3.59 -0.75
C MET A 89 -6.14 -2.09 -1.03
N VAL A 90 -6.74 -1.25 -0.18
CA VAL A 90 -6.62 0.22 -0.27
C VAL A 90 -5.16 0.64 -0.18
N GLY A 91 -4.41 0.06 0.76
CA GLY A 91 -2.98 0.34 0.91
C GLY A 91 -2.17 -0.04 -0.33
N GLY A 92 -2.37 -1.25 -0.85
CA GLY A 92 -1.66 -1.68 -2.05
C GLY A 92 -1.97 -0.82 -3.27
N ILE A 93 -3.24 -0.50 -3.51
CA ILE A 93 -3.65 0.40 -4.61
C ILE A 93 -3.03 1.79 -4.42
N ALA A 94 -3.10 2.34 -3.20
CA ALA A 94 -2.50 3.64 -2.89
C ALA A 94 -0.97 3.63 -3.08
N GLY A 95 -0.29 2.53 -2.73
CA GLY A 95 1.13 2.33 -2.98
C GLY A 95 1.49 2.37 -4.47
N VAL A 96 0.71 1.67 -5.32
CA VAL A 96 0.86 1.72 -6.78
C VAL A 96 0.69 3.16 -7.29
N LEU A 97 -0.41 3.82 -6.93
CA LEU A 97 -0.69 5.20 -7.36
C LEU A 97 0.40 6.17 -6.92
N THR A 98 0.87 6.06 -5.68
CA THR A 98 1.94 6.90 -5.15
C THR A 98 3.24 6.71 -5.93
N SER A 99 3.59 5.46 -6.27
CA SER A 99 4.80 5.16 -7.05
C SER A 99 4.72 5.76 -8.47
N MET A 100 3.54 5.68 -9.11
CA MET A 100 3.29 6.28 -10.42
C MET A 100 3.41 7.81 -10.36
N LEU A 101 2.81 8.44 -9.36
CA LEU A 101 2.87 9.90 -9.18
C LEU A 101 4.31 10.39 -8.97
N LEU A 102 5.11 9.67 -8.16
CA LEU A 102 6.52 10.02 -7.93
C LEU A 102 7.37 9.88 -9.21
N CYS A 103 7.13 8.82 -9.99
CA CYS A 103 7.82 8.63 -11.26
C CYS A 103 7.43 9.72 -12.28
N ALA A 104 6.14 10.03 -12.38
CA ALA A 104 5.62 11.09 -13.26
C ALA A 104 6.19 12.47 -12.87
N ALA A 105 6.21 12.80 -11.58
CA ALA A 105 6.78 14.05 -11.08
C ALA A 105 8.27 14.17 -11.41
N ASN A 106 9.03 13.08 -11.35
CA ASN A 106 10.44 13.09 -11.75
C ASN A 106 10.63 13.25 -13.26
N LEU A 107 9.82 12.57 -14.08
CA LEU A 107 9.84 12.74 -15.54
C LEU A 107 9.55 14.19 -15.94
N LEU A 108 8.52 14.80 -15.35
CA LEU A 108 8.19 16.21 -15.58
C LEU A 108 9.33 17.15 -15.17
N ARG A 109 9.99 16.88 -14.04
CA ARG A 109 11.18 17.65 -13.61
C ARG A 109 12.36 17.52 -14.58
N GLN A 110 12.58 16.33 -15.13
CA GLN A 110 13.65 16.11 -16.12
C GLN A 110 13.33 16.84 -17.43
N TYR A 111 12.11 16.72 -17.93
CA TYR A 111 11.65 17.45 -19.13
C TYR A 111 11.75 18.96 -18.96
N GLY A 112 11.32 19.51 -17.83
CA GLY A 112 11.39 20.95 -17.56
C GLY A 112 12.82 21.48 -17.54
N ARG A 113 13.78 20.72 -16.99
CA ARG A 113 15.21 21.08 -17.03
C ARG A 113 15.77 21.07 -18.45
N HIS A 114 15.43 20.06 -19.24
CA HIS A 114 15.86 20.00 -20.64
C HIS A 114 15.28 21.11 -21.51
N ALA A 115 14.07 21.61 -21.19
CA ALA A 115 13.47 22.73 -21.89
C ALA A 115 14.16 24.07 -21.59
N THR A 116 14.71 24.24 -20.38
CA THR A 116 15.47 25.45 -20.01
C THR A 116 16.93 25.44 -20.47
N ASP A 117 17.49 24.25 -20.74
CA ASP A 117 18.87 24.06 -21.23
C ASP A 117 18.95 23.98 -22.77
N ALA A 118 17.84 24.22 -23.49
CA ALA A 118 17.83 24.28 -24.94
C ALA A 118 18.43 25.61 -25.44
N PRO A 119 19.39 25.59 -26.39
CA PRO A 119 20.10 26.78 -26.87
C PRO A 119 19.22 27.75 -27.66
#